data_AF-A0A355QKB0-F1
#
_entry.id   AF-A0A355QKB0-F1
#
_cell.length_a   1.000
_cell.length_b   1.000
_cell.length_c   1.000
_cell.angle_alpha   90.00
_cell.angle_beta   90.00
_cell.angle_gamma   90.00
#
_symmetry.space_group_name_H-M   'P 1'
#
loop_
_entity.id
_entity.type
_entity.pdbx_description
1 polymer ?
#
loop_
_entity_poly.entity_id
_entity_poly.type
_entity_poly.pdbx_seq_one_letter_code
_entity_poly.pdbx_strand_id
1 'polypeptide(L)' 'MDLIVLRHARPVAEVRPDGQGTADPPLAPIGVDQAAATAEHLANWGIDHVVSSTMRRAVETAQPLADRLGL' A
#
# COMPACT_ATOMS: atom_id res chain seq x y z
N MET A 1 9.20 15.25 -14.42
CA MET A 1 7.95 14.54 -14.07
C MET A 1 8.35 13.10 -13.87
N ASP A 2 8.35 12.65 -12.62
CA ASP A 2 8.83 11.33 -12.25
C ASP A 2 7.65 10.49 -11.77
N LEU A 3 7.63 9.21 -12.15
CA LEU A 3 6.60 8.26 -11.72
C LEU A 3 7.26 7.13 -10.95
N ILE A 4 6.86 6.99 -9.68
CA ILE A 4 7.32 5.92 -8.80
C ILE A 4 6.22 4.86 -8.75
N VAL A 5 6.55 3.62 -9.14
CA VAL A 5 5.60 2.50 -9.09
C VAL A 5 5.98 1.60 -7.91
N LEU A 6 5.07 1.49 -6.94
CA LEU A 6 5.25 0.70 -5.74
C LEU A 6 4.32 -0.51 -5.75
N ARG A 7 4.87 -1.67 -5.40
CA ARG A 7 4.06 -2.85 -5.10
C ARG A 7 3.48 -2.71 -3.70
N HIS A 8 2.21 -3.11 -3.51
CA HIS A 8 1.61 -3.18 -2.18
C HIS A 8 2.46 -4.06 -1.23
N ALA A 9 2.46 -3.70 0.05
CA ALA A 9 3.10 -4.46 1.10
C ALA A 9 2.43 -5.83 1.30
N ARG A 10 3.04 -6.70 2.10
CA ARG A 10 2.60 -8.09 2.25
C ARG A 10 1.18 -8.17 2.85
N PRO A 11 0.18 -8.70 2.11
CA PRO A 11 -1.14 -8.97 2.67
C PRO A 11 -1.12 -10.22 3.57
N VAL A 12 -2.16 -10.38 4.37
CA VAL A 12 -2.49 -11.68 4.96
C VAL A 12 -2.71 -12.68 3.82
N ALA A 13 -2.12 -13.86 3.94
CA ALA A 13 -2.31 -14.92 2.96
C ALA A 13 -3.78 -15.37 3.00
N GLU A 14 -4.48 -15.22 1.89
CA GLU A 14 -5.86 -15.65 1.73
C GLU A 14 -5.94 -16.52 0.47
N VAL A 15 -6.37 -17.77 0.66
CA VAL A 15 -6.67 -18.68 -0.45
C VAL A 15 -8.17 -18.76 -0.54
N ARG A 16 -8.73 -18.28 -1.65
CA ARG A 16 -10.15 -18.45 -1.95
C ARG A 16 -10.34 -19.59 -2.94
N PRO A 17 -11.40 -20.40 -2.80
CA PRO A 17 -11.82 -21.33 -3.84
C PRO A 17 -12.12 -20.60 -5.15
N ASP A 18 -11.89 -21.29 -6.27
CA ASP A 18 -12.19 -20.75 -7.60
C ASP A 18 -13.66 -20.29 -7.68
N GLY A 19 -13.87 -19.10 -8.24
CA GLY A 19 -15.21 -18.51 -8.43
C GLY A 19 -15.72 -17.61 -7.29
N GLN A 20 -15.01 -17.47 -6.16
CA GLN A 20 -15.43 -16.59 -5.05
C GLN A 20 -14.96 -15.12 -5.17
N GLY A 21 -14.64 -14.67 -6.38
CA GLY A 21 -14.17 -13.30 -6.65
C GLY A 21 -12.74 -13.02 -6.19
N THR A 22 -12.30 -11.78 -6.39
CA THR A 22 -10.94 -11.34 -6.03
C THR A 22 -10.80 -11.19 -4.52
N ALA A 23 -9.81 -11.86 -3.93
CA ALA A 23 -9.47 -11.68 -2.52
C ALA A 23 -9.01 -10.24 -2.26
N ASP A 24 -9.52 -9.63 -1.19
CA ASP A 24 -9.10 -8.30 -0.74
C ASP A 24 -8.65 -8.29 0.74
N PRO A 25 -7.63 -9.10 1.07
CA PRO A 25 -7.13 -9.19 2.43
C PRO A 25 -6.46 -7.88 2.87
N PRO A 26 -6.48 -7.56 4.18
CA PRO A 26 -5.65 -6.51 4.76
C PRO A 26 -4.17 -6.87 4.69
N LEU A 27 -3.31 -5.91 5.03
CA LEU A 27 -1.90 -6.14 5.31
C LEU A 27 -1.71 -7.09 6.49
N ALA A 28 -0.74 -7.99 6.35
CA ALA A 28 -0.22 -8.75 7.48
C ALA A 28 0.57 -7.81 8.41
N PRO A 29 0.87 -8.18 9.67
CA PRO A 29 1.65 -7.32 10.57
C PRO A 29 2.97 -6.82 9.95
N ILE A 30 3.74 -7.72 9.32
CA ILE A 30 4.95 -7.35 8.59
C ILE A 30 4.68 -6.41 7.39
N GLY A 31 3.50 -6.50 6.79
CA GLY A 31 3.08 -5.59 5.72
C GLY A 31 2.83 -4.17 6.23
N VAL A 32 2.28 -4.04 7.44
CA VAL A 32 2.11 -2.73 8.10
C VAL A 32 3.47 -2.09 8.36
N ASP A 33 4.44 -2.86 8.87
CA ASP A 33 5.81 -2.39 9.08
C ASP A 33 6.49 -1.97 7.77
N GLN A 34 6.29 -2.76 6.69
CA GLN A 34 6.78 -2.44 5.36
C GLN A 34 6.19 -1.14 4.82
N ALA A 35 4.88 -0.92 4.98
CA ALA A 35 4.21 0.30 4.55
C ALA A 35 4.75 1.52 5.32
N ALA A 36 4.90 1.40 6.64
CA ALA A 36 5.47 2.44 7.48
C ALA A 36 6.91 2.79 7.08
N ALA A 37 7.78 1.79 6.87
CA ALA A 37 9.16 1.99 6.45
C ALA A 37 9.27 2.61 5.05
N THR A 38 8.42 2.17 4.12
CA THR A 38 8.37 2.73 2.76
C THR A 38 7.96 4.20 2.79
N ALA A 39 6.93 4.52 3.57
CA ALA A 39 6.47 5.90 3.71
C ALA A 39 7.54 6.81 4.36
N GLU A 40 8.33 6.29 5.30
CA GLU A 40 9.45 7.03 5.89
C GLU A 40 10.56 7.28 4.86
N HIS A 41 10.90 6.27 4.07
CA HIS A 41 11.92 6.38 3.03
C HIS A 41 11.56 7.40 1.95
N LEU A 42 10.28 7.48 1.59
CA LEU A 42 9.76 8.33 0.50
C LEU A 42 9.35 9.73 0.95
N ALA A 43 9.24 10.02 2.25
CA ALA A 43 8.69 11.27 2.76
C ALA A 43 9.37 12.54 2.20
N ASN A 44 10.66 12.46 1.87
CA ASN A 44 11.45 13.61 1.40
C ASN A 44 11.72 13.60 -0.11
N TRP A 45 11.03 12.76 -0.87
CA TRP A 45 11.26 12.63 -2.32
C TRP A 45 10.51 13.70 -3.14
N GLY A 46 9.75 14.60 -2.51
CA GLY A 46 8.98 15.63 -3.21
C GLY A 46 7.78 15.05 -3.97
N ILE A 47 7.05 14.13 -3.35
CA ILE A 47 5.86 13.51 -3.94
C ILE A 47 4.65 14.44 -3.76
N ASP A 48 4.08 14.91 -4.85
CA ASP A 48 2.90 15.79 -4.85
C ASP A 48 1.56 15.04 -4.90
N HIS A 49 1.58 13.77 -5.35
CA HIS A 49 0.39 12.96 -5.54
C HIS A 49 0.61 11.49 -5.17
N VAL A 50 -0.36 10.90 -4.47
CA VAL A 50 -0.41 9.46 -4.15
C VAL A 50 -1.67 8.87 -4.76
N VAL A 51 -1.52 7.81 -5.56
CA VAL A 51 -2.64 7.12 -6.21
C VAL A 51 -2.53 5.63 -5.90
N SER A 52 -3.66 5.00 -5.57
CA SER A 52 -3.77 3.57 -5.29
C SER A 52 -4.94 2.96 -6.06
N SER A 53 -4.87 1.66 -6.32
CA SER A 53 -6.07 0.88 -6.63
C SER A 53 -7.05 0.90 -5.44
N THR A 54 -8.30 0.48 -5.66
CA THR A 54 -9.30 0.37 -4.60
C THR A 54 -9.11 -0.84 -3.66
N MET A 55 -8.16 -1.73 -3.95
CA MET A 55 -7.91 -2.91 -3.10
C MET A 55 -7.33 -2.50 -1.75
N ARG A 56 -7.89 -3.06 -0.68
CA ARG A 56 -7.55 -2.76 0.72
C ARG A 56 -6.04 -2.77 0.98
N ARG A 57 -5.32 -3.83 0.58
CA ARG A 57 -3.87 -3.92 0.76
C ARG A 57 -3.08 -2.80 0.07
N ALA A 58 -3.57 -2.28 -1.07
CA ALA A 58 -2.92 -1.19 -1.77
C ALA A 58 -3.17 0.14 -1.05
N VAL A 59 -4.42 0.39 -0.64
CA VAL A 59 -4.80 1.56 0.17
C VAL A 59 -4.02 1.58 1.48
N GLU A 60 -4.00 0.47 2.23
CA GLU A 60 -3.26 0.35 3.50
C GLU A 60 -1.74 0.51 3.32
N THR A 61 -1.19 0.21 2.14
CA THR A 61 0.23 0.48 1.85
C THR A 61 0.50 1.95 1.57
N ALA A 62 -0.42 2.63 0.88
CA ALA A 62 -0.27 4.01 0.45
C ALA A 62 -0.62 5.02 1.56
N GLN A 63 -1.56 4.68 2.44
CA GLN A 63 -2.09 5.57 3.47
C GLN A 63 -1.01 6.17 4.38
N PRO A 64 -0.01 5.42 4.88
CA PRO A 64 1.02 6.00 5.74
C PRO A 64 1.88 7.06 5.05
N LEU A 65 2.04 6.98 3.72
CA LEU A 65 2.74 8.01 2.96
C LEU A 65 1.84 9.22 2.74
N ALA A 66 0.58 9.01 2.35
CA ALA A 66 -0.40 10.07 2.19
C ALA A 66 -0.57 10.88 3.48
N ASP A 67 -0.76 10.21 4.62
CA ASP A 67 -0.90 10.83 5.94
C ASP A 67 0.33 11.68 6.31
N ARG A 68 1.53 11.18 6.02
CA ARG A 68 2.79 11.90 6.31
C ARG A 68 2.97 13.13 5.44
N LEU A 69 2.53 13.06 4.19
CA LEU A 69 2.65 14.16 3.23
C LEU A 69 1.47 15.15 3.33
N GLY A 70 0.40 14.78 4.04
CA GLY A 70 -0.83 15.58 4.13
C GLY A 70 -1.64 15.57 2.82
N LEU A 71 -1.61 14.46 2.08
CA LEU A 71 -2.26 14.26 0.78
C LEU A 71 -3.52 13.38 0.87
#